data_AF-A0A9E2EZK0-F1
#
_entry.id   AF-A0A9E2EZK0-F1
#
_cell.length_a   1.000
_cell.length_b   1.000
_cell.length_c   1.000
_cell.angle_alpha   90.00
_cell.angle_beta   90.00
_cell.angle_gamma   90.00
#
_symmetry.space_group_name_H-M   'P 1'
#
loop_
_entity.id
_entity.type
_entity.pdbx_description
1 polymer ?
#
loop_
_entity_poly.entity_id
_entity_poly.type
_entity_poly.pdbx_seq_one_letter_code
_entity_poly.pdbx_strand_id
1 'polypeptide(L)'
;ILAIDDGIAEANFQLGQIYLSENRPDEARELFWKAVDRDLVLKRLPGKFRDVSMEFVTRNEFPYVDEMALLDAGTDTGVLGYNRLDDDVHPSIEGQFILAAGMARAALDYGLLPAEAYTADPARQPDFSDYESHIGFDANAAGQIAYLKAAHNYLTFGRFRQRLRWDPRPDVLLQFIIDELAIANAYTPDAASRYLGTVLNLYLGRTDDAAQLVAALDCRASAEQAQRVNAALVDTSRRALGGLSEGYRARLNDVLTAEGCRQ
;
A
#
# COMPACT_ATOMS: atom_id res chain seq x y z
N ILE A 1 -5.48 -27.87 5.90
CA ILE A 1 -4.38 -26.95 6.33
C ILE A 1 -4.58 -26.58 7.80
N LEU A 2 -5.64 -25.83 8.15
CA LEU A 2 -5.89 -25.43 9.55
C LEU A 2 -6.08 -26.59 10.54
N ALA A 3 -6.56 -27.75 10.07
CA ALA A 3 -6.62 -28.97 10.90
C ALA A 3 -5.23 -29.56 11.25
N ILE A 4 -4.18 -29.13 10.55
CA ILE A 4 -2.79 -29.59 10.74
C ILE A 4 -1.98 -28.50 11.46
N ASP A 5 -2.15 -27.23 11.07
CA ASP A 5 -1.49 -26.08 11.66
C ASP A 5 -2.41 -24.85 11.58
N ASP A 6 -2.88 -24.38 12.74
CA ASP A 6 -3.71 -23.19 12.89
C ASP A 6 -2.90 -21.90 13.01
N GLY A 7 -1.57 -21.99 13.05
CA GLY A 7 -0.64 -20.87 13.10
C GLY A 7 -0.40 -20.19 11.76
N ILE A 8 -1.00 -20.68 10.68
CA ILE A 8 -0.83 -20.11 9.34
C ILE A 8 -1.81 -18.95 9.16
N ALA A 9 -1.32 -17.71 9.28
CA ALA A 9 -2.14 -16.49 9.17
C ALA A 9 -2.98 -16.44 7.88
N GLU A 10 -2.36 -16.71 6.73
CA GLU A 10 -3.03 -16.70 5.42
C GLU A 10 -4.19 -17.71 5.37
N ALA A 11 -4.02 -18.91 5.95
CA ALA A 11 -5.06 -19.92 5.94
C ALA A 11 -6.27 -19.50 6.80
N ASN A 12 -6.02 -18.83 7.93
CA ASN A 12 -7.08 -18.26 8.75
C ASN A 12 -7.80 -17.12 7.99
N PHE A 13 -7.05 -16.21 7.36
CA PHE A 13 -7.64 -15.12 6.56
C PHE A 13 -8.53 -15.64 5.44
N GLN A 14 -8.04 -16.60 4.64
CA GLN A 14 -8.81 -17.19 3.55
C GLN A 14 -10.09 -17.88 4.03
N LEU A 15 -10.03 -18.62 5.15
CA LEU A 15 -11.23 -19.21 5.74
C LEU A 15 -12.20 -18.14 6.26
N GLY A 16 -11.69 -17.05 6.84
CA GLY A 16 -12.50 -15.90 7.25
C GLY A 16 -13.24 -15.27 6.08
N GLN A 17 -12.59 -15.11 4.93
CA GLN A 17 -13.22 -14.63 3.70
C GLN A 17 -14.35 -15.54 3.23
N ILE A 18 -14.17 -16.87 3.33
CA ILE A 18 -15.21 -17.84 3.00
C ILE A 18 -16.42 -17.64 3.93
N TYR A 19 -16.23 -17.58 5.24
CA TYR A 19 -17.34 -17.32 6.18
C TYR A 19 -18.02 -15.98 5.95
N LEU A 20 -17.26 -14.93 5.64
CA LEU A 20 -17.85 -13.64 5.31
C LEU A 20 -18.74 -13.73 4.06
N SER A 21 -18.30 -14.48 3.03
CA SER A 21 -19.07 -14.72 1.81
C SER A 21 -20.32 -15.57 2.02
N GLU A 22 -20.33 -16.40 3.07
CA GLU A 22 -21.48 -17.19 3.53
C GLU A 22 -22.42 -16.41 4.46
N ASN A 23 -22.21 -15.09 4.63
CA ASN A 23 -22.94 -14.23 5.56
C ASN A 23 -22.84 -14.70 7.03
N ARG A 24 -21.63 -15.14 7.42
CA ARG A 24 -21.26 -15.62 8.77
C ARG A 24 -20.19 -14.70 9.38
N PRO A 25 -20.53 -13.44 9.71
CA PRO A 25 -19.55 -12.41 10.05
C PRO A 25 -18.84 -12.64 11.39
N ASP A 26 -19.49 -13.29 12.36
CA ASP A 26 -18.89 -13.54 13.67
C ASP A 26 -17.77 -14.58 13.59
N GLU A 27 -18.01 -15.68 12.87
CA GLU A 27 -16.97 -16.69 12.62
C GLU A 27 -15.84 -16.13 11.74
N ALA A 28 -16.18 -15.28 10.75
CA ALA A 28 -15.18 -14.59 9.95
C ALA A 28 -14.29 -13.69 10.81
N ARG A 29 -14.89 -12.92 11.72
CA ARG A 29 -14.16 -12.01 12.63
C ARG A 29 -13.17 -12.76 13.52
N GLU A 30 -13.56 -13.90 14.08
CA GLU A 30 -12.66 -14.72 14.89
C GLU A 30 -11.42 -15.16 14.09
N LEU A 31 -11.63 -15.61 12.85
CA LEU A 31 -10.54 -16.03 11.98
C LEU A 31 -9.65 -14.87 11.53
N PHE A 32 -10.22 -13.69 11.29
CA PHE A 32 -9.42 -12.50 10.97
C PHE A 32 -8.54 -12.08 12.15
N TRP A 33 -9.03 -12.15 13.38
CA TRP A 33 -8.19 -11.89 14.56
C TRP A 33 -7.09 -12.94 14.72
N LYS A 34 -7.38 -14.23 14.49
CA LYS A 34 -6.34 -15.27 14.45
C LYS A 34 -5.30 -14.99 13.38
N ALA A 35 -5.72 -14.52 12.20
CA ALA A 35 -4.79 -14.16 11.14
C ALA A 35 -3.87 -13.00 11.57
N VAL A 36 -4.41 -11.97 12.22
CA VAL A 36 -3.63 -10.85 12.78
C VAL A 36 -2.63 -11.33 13.83
N ASP A 37 -3.07 -12.17 14.77
CA ASP A 37 -2.22 -12.66 15.87
C ASP A 37 -1.09 -13.58 15.40
N ARG A 38 -1.24 -14.19 14.23
CA ARG A 38 -0.27 -15.11 13.64
C ARG A 38 0.54 -14.49 12.49
N ASP A 39 0.28 -13.24 12.15
CA ASP A 39 1.05 -12.55 11.11
C ASP A 39 2.50 -12.32 11.59
N LEU A 40 3.46 -12.71 10.75
CA LEU A 40 4.88 -12.46 10.99
C LEU A 40 5.23 -10.97 10.83
N VAL A 41 4.35 -10.20 10.17
CA VAL A 41 4.51 -8.76 9.98
C VAL A 41 3.64 -8.02 10.99
N LEU A 42 4.28 -7.55 12.06
CA LEU A 42 3.66 -6.71 13.10
C LEU A 42 3.37 -5.28 12.61
N LYS A 43 2.63 -5.14 11.51
CA LYS A 43 2.00 -3.88 11.11
C LYS A 43 0.74 -3.61 11.94
N ARG A 44 0.03 -4.69 12.29
CA ARG A 44 -1.15 -4.68 13.16
C ARG A 44 -0.75 -5.15 14.54
N LEU A 45 -1.27 -4.50 15.57
CA LEU A 45 -1.05 -4.91 16.95
C LEU A 45 -1.79 -6.23 17.20
N PRO A 46 -1.12 -7.27 17.74
CA PRO A 46 -1.81 -8.48 18.17
C PRO A 46 -2.91 -8.18 19.18
N GLY A 47 -3.98 -8.98 19.17
CA GLY A 47 -5.14 -8.82 20.05
C GLY A 47 -4.75 -8.74 21.53
N LYS A 48 -3.69 -9.44 21.95
CA LYS A 48 -3.21 -9.36 23.34
C LYS A 48 -2.77 -7.95 23.76
N PHE A 49 -2.21 -7.15 22.85
CA PHE A 49 -1.87 -5.75 23.15
C PHE A 49 -3.13 -4.90 23.33
N ARG A 50 -4.15 -5.13 22.50
CA ARG A 50 -5.46 -4.49 22.65
C ARG A 50 -6.06 -4.84 24.01
N ASP A 51 -6.12 -6.14 24.36
CA ASP A 51 -6.70 -6.60 25.63
C ASP A 51 -6.03 -5.96 26.84
N VAL A 52 -4.70 -5.94 26.88
CA VAL A 52 -3.93 -5.34 27.98
C VAL A 52 -4.14 -3.82 28.05
N SER A 53 -4.20 -3.15 26.89
CA SER A 53 -4.46 -1.71 26.84
C SER A 53 -5.85 -1.38 27.35
N MET A 54 -6.87 -2.16 26.93
CA MET A 54 -8.25 -2.00 27.37
C MET A 54 -8.43 -2.31 28.85
N GLU A 55 -7.79 -3.36 29.37
CA GLU A 55 -7.77 -3.65 30.80
C GLU A 55 -7.14 -2.49 31.59
N PHE A 56 -6.00 -1.98 31.13
CA PHE A 56 -5.32 -0.87 31.77
C PHE A 56 -6.18 0.39 31.79
N VAL A 57 -6.76 0.78 30.66
CA VAL A 57 -7.60 1.98 30.56
C VAL A 57 -8.86 1.83 31.42
N THR A 58 -9.55 0.69 31.34
CA THR A 58 -10.76 0.42 32.14
C THR A 58 -10.46 0.47 33.64
N ARG A 59 -9.39 -0.19 34.09
CA ARG A 59 -9.00 -0.23 35.50
C ARG A 59 -8.64 1.15 36.06
N ASN A 60 -8.09 2.03 35.23
CA ASN A 60 -7.67 3.37 35.64
C ASN A 60 -8.70 4.46 35.28
N GLU A 61 -9.88 4.06 34.77
CA GLU A 61 -10.96 4.98 34.37
C GLU A 61 -10.51 6.06 33.40
N PHE A 62 -9.55 5.74 32.52
CA PHE A 62 -9.13 6.70 31.50
C PHE A 62 -10.22 6.86 30.43
N PRO A 63 -10.46 8.08 29.94
CA PRO A 63 -11.19 8.29 28.70
C PRO A 63 -10.61 7.44 27.58
N TYR A 64 -11.46 6.72 26.86
CA TYR A 64 -11.06 6.01 25.66
C TYR A 64 -12.17 6.02 24.61
N VAL A 65 -11.75 5.75 23.39
CA VAL A 65 -12.61 5.56 22.23
C VAL A 65 -12.38 4.14 21.73
N ASP A 66 -13.43 3.33 21.60
CA ASP A 66 -13.33 2.03 20.95
C ASP A 66 -13.32 2.22 19.43
N GLU A 67 -12.13 2.48 18.90
CA GLU A 67 -11.92 2.78 17.48
C GLU A 67 -12.44 1.66 16.57
N MET A 68 -12.23 0.40 16.96
CA MET A 68 -12.70 -0.75 16.18
C MET A 68 -14.23 -0.81 16.15
N ALA A 69 -14.89 -0.63 17.30
CA ALA A 69 -16.35 -0.60 17.35
C ALA A 69 -16.93 0.56 16.54
N LEU A 70 -16.28 1.72 16.53
CA LEU A 70 -16.69 2.86 15.70
C LEU A 70 -16.56 2.59 14.22
N LEU A 71 -15.47 1.96 13.77
CA LEU A 71 -15.24 1.65 12.37
C LEU A 71 -16.09 0.47 11.88
N ASP A 72 -16.35 -0.53 12.73
CA ASP A 72 -17.27 -1.63 12.44
C ASP A 72 -18.73 -1.14 12.35
N ALA A 73 -19.08 -0.10 13.11
CA ALA A 73 -20.40 0.51 13.05
C ALA A 73 -20.68 1.09 11.66
N GLY A 74 -21.81 0.70 11.08
CA GLY A 74 -22.20 1.15 9.74
C GLY A 74 -21.43 0.45 8.61
N THR A 75 -20.86 -0.72 8.88
CA THR A 75 -20.47 -1.70 7.84
C THR A 75 -21.61 -2.71 7.66
N ASP A 76 -21.90 -3.11 6.41
CA ASP A 76 -23.04 -4.02 6.12
C ASP A 76 -22.88 -5.39 6.79
N THR A 77 -21.64 -5.84 6.96
CA THR A 77 -21.30 -7.15 7.52
C THR A 77 -20.90 -7.08 9.00
N GLY A 78 -20.74 -5.88 9.56
CA GLY A 78 -20.12 -5.70 10.88
C GLY A 78 -18.63 -6.02 10.91
N VAL A 79 -17.98 -6.23 9.75
CA VAL A 79 -16.56 -6.55 9.65
C VAL A 79 -15.84 -5.43 8.90
N LEU A 80 -14.93 -4.74 9.58
CA LEU A 80 -14.04 -3.75 9.00
C LEU A 80 -13.23 -4.29 7.80
N GLY A 81 -13.28 -3.56 6.68
CA GLY A 81 -12.46 -3.81 5.49
C GLY A 81 -12.25 -2.53 4.69
N TYR A 82 -12.04 -2.67 3.37
CA TYR A 82 -11.79 -1.56 2.46
C TYR A 82 -12.95 -0.57 2.28
N ASN A 83 -14.09 -0.83 2.92
CA ASN A 83 -15.18 0.13 3.03
C ASN A 83 -14.86 1.28 4.01
N ARG A 84 -13.89 1.11 4.91
CA ARG A 84 -13.46 2.13 5.89
C ARG A 84 -11.94 2.27 5.98
N LEU A 85 -11.18 1.47 5.24
CA LEU A 85 -9.72 1.49 5.19
C LEU A 85 -9.25 1.71 3.76
N ASP A 86 -8.19 2.50 3.58
CA ASP A 86 -7.52 2.66 2.28
C ASP A 86 -6.51 1.52 2.03
N ASP A 87 -5.94 0.96 3.09
CA ASP A 87 -5.02 -0.17 3.02
C ASP A 87 -5.13 -1.14 4.22
N ASP A 88 -4.08 -1.93 4.47
CA ASP A 88 -4.09 -2.92 5.54
C ASP A 88 -4.09 -2.34 6.96
N VAL A 89 -3.86 -1.03 7.15
CA VAL A 89 -3.84 -0.41 8.50
C VAL A 89 -4.41 1.01 8.56
N HIS A 90 -4.50 1.74 7.45
CA HIS A 90 -4.89 3.14 7.44
C HIS A 90 -6.39 3.31 7.15
N PRO A 91 -7.14 4.00 8.03
CA PRO A 91 -8.52 4.39 7.76
C PRO A 91 -8.63 5.29 6.53
N SER A 92 -9.68 5.10 5.74
CA SER A 92 -10.06 6.00 4.64
C SER A 92 -10.45 7.37 5.16
N ILE A 93 -10.63 8.37 4.29
CA ILE A 93 -11.11 9.71 4.70
C ILE A 93 -12.38 9.61 5.56
N GLU A 94 -13.32 8.78 5.15
CA GLU A 94 -14.55 8.55 5.90
C GLU A 94 -14.29 7.86 7.25
N GLY A 95 -13.39 6.87 7.28
CA GLY A 95 -12.94 6.22 8.52
C GLY A 95 -12.26 7.21 9.49
N GLN A 96 -11.36 8.06 8.99
CA GLN A 96 -10.70 9.12 9.76
C GLN A 96 -11.72 10.08 10.36
N PHE A 97 -12.73 10.47 9.58
CA PHE A 97 -13.80 11.35 10.08
C PHE A 97 -14.58 10.68 11.23
N ILE A 98 -14.96 9.41 11.09
CA ILE A 98 -15.67 8.66 12.14
C ILE A 98 -14.85 8.62 13.43
N LEU A 99 -13.55 8.32 13.34
CA LEU A 99 -12.66 8.30 14.50
C LEU A 99 -12.55 9.69 15.15
N ALA A 100 -12.39 10.74 14.34
CA ALA A 100 -12.32 12.12 14.83
C ALA A 100 -13.63 12.55 15.52
N ALA A 101 -14.78 12.19 14.94
CA ALA A 101 -16.09 12.45 15.54
C ALA A 101 -16.29 11.67 16.84
N GLY A 102 -15.80 10.43 16.93
CA GLY A 102 -15.79 9.64 18.16
C GLY A 102 -14.93 10.26 19.26
N MET A 103 -13.74 10.73 18.92
CA MET A 103 -12.84 11.42 19.85
C MET A 103 -13.44 12.75 20.34
N ALA A 104 -13.98 13.56 19.44
CA ALA A 104 -14.64 14.81 19.82
C ALA A 104 -15.86 14.54 20.72
N ARG A 105 -16.61 13.47 20.47
CA ARG A 105 -17.71 13.03 21.35
C ARG A 105 -17.20 12.65 22.73
N ALA A 106 -16.14 11.85 22.82
CA ALA A 106 -15.54 11.50 24.09
C ALA A 106 -15.11 12.77 24.85
N ALA A 107 -14.39 13.69 24.19
CA ALA A 107 -13.98 14.96 24.80
C ALA A 107 -15.16 15.78 25.34
N LEU A 108 -16.31 15.81 24.65
CA LEU A 108 -17.53 16.43 25.15
C LEU A 108 -18.09 15.73 26.40
N ASP A 109 -18.19 14.40 26.37
CA ASP A 109 -18.74 13.61 27.46
C ASP A 109 -17.90 13.77 28.75
N TYR A 110 -16.60 14.07 28.60
CA TYR A 110 -15.68 14.43 29.69
C TYR A 110 -15.62 15.93 30.02
N GLY A 111 -16.42 16.78 29.35
CA GLY A 111 -16.46 18.23 29.59
C GLY A 111 -15.20 18.99 29.15
N LEU A 112 -14.39 18.42 28.26
CA LEU A 112 -13.17 19.03 27.72
C LEU A 112 -13.45 19.99 26.55
N LEU A 113 -14.62 19.85 25.92
CA LEU A 113 -15.11 20.71 24.83
C LEU A 113 -16.54 21.19 25.14
N PRO A 114 -16.94 22.38 24.66
CA PRO A 114 -18.31 22.85 24.78
C PRO A 114 -19.23 22.11 23.78
N ALA A 115 -20.45 21.75 24.21
CA ALA A 115 -21.40 20.93 23.45
C ALA A 115 -21.76 21.53 22.07
N GLU A 116 -21.79 22.85 21.98
CA GLU A 116 -22.05 23.62 20.76
C GLU A 116 -20.93 23.51 19.69
N ALA A 117 -19.73 23.04 20.05
CA ALA A 117 -18.60 22.91 19.13
C ALA A 117 -18.57 21.57 18.36
N TYR A 118 -19.56 20.69 18.54
CA TYR A 118 -19.55 19.33 17.99
C TYR A 118 -20.67 19.06 16.98
N THR A 119 -20.35 18.30 15.93
CA THR A 119 -21.34 17.61 15.11
C THR A 119 -20.84 16.22 14.71
N ALA A 120 -21.70 15.20 14.84
CA ALA A 120 -21.44 13.83 14.41
C ALA A 120 -21.96 13.56 12.98
N ASP A 121 -22.57 14.55 12.34
CA ASP A 121 -23.28 14.38 11.07
C ASP A 121 -22.28 14.22 9.92
N PRO A 122 -22.20 13.04 9.26
CA PRO A 122 -21.32 12.84 8.13
C PRO A 122 -21.66 13.77 6.95
N ALA A 123 -22.90 14.25 6.84
CA ALA A 123 -23.28 15.23 5.83
C ALA A 123 -22.70 16.63 6.11
N ARG A 124 -22.12 16.84 7.30
CA ARG A 124 -21.37 18.05 7.67
C ARG A 124 -19.86 17.81 7.69
N GLN A 125 -19.39 16.72 7.10
CA GLN A 125 -17.97 16.54 6.82
C GLN A 125 -17.44 17.81 6.12
N PRO A 126 -16.27 18.33 6.54
CA PRO A 126 -15.62 19.39 5.77
C PRO A 126 -15.47 18.90 4.33
N ASP A 127 -15.76 19.77 3.37
CA ASP A 127 -15.46 19.47 1.98
C ASP A 127 -13.93 19.49 1.81
N PHE A 128 -13.35 18.31 1.64
CA PHE A 128 -11.93 18.15 1.40
C PHE A 128 -11.59 18.11 -0.10
N SER A 129 -12.54 18.32 -1.01
CA SER A 129 -12.27 18.29 -2.46
C SER A 129 -11.13 19.21 -2.87
N ASP A 130 -11.02 20.35 -2.19
CA ASP A 130 -10.03 21.37 -2.47
C ASP A 130 -8.86 21.34 -1.48
N TYR A 131 -8.89 20.43 -0.50
CA TYR A 131 -7.86 20.35 0.54
C TYR A 131 -6.48 20.12 -0.06
N GLU A 132 -6.39 19.21 -1.02
CA GLU A 132 -5.16 18.95 -1.79
C GLU A 132 -4.59 20.25 -2.39
N SER A 133 -5.44 21.09 -2.98
CA SER A 133 -5.02 22.40 -3.52
C SER A 133 -4.53 23.35 -2.43
N HIS A 134 -5.15 23.34 -1.25
CA HIS A 134 -4.80 24.21 -0.13
C HIS A 134 -3.47 23.84 0.54
N ILE A 135 -3.15 22.55 0.61
CA ILE A 135 -1.87 22.08 1.16
C ILE A 135 -0.77 21.94 0.11
N GLY A 136 -1.04 22.32 -1.15
CA GLY A 136 -0.08 22.24 -2.26
C GLY A 136 0.16 20.80 -2.75
N PHE A 137 -0.78 19.90 -2.52
CA PHE A 137 -0.78 18.52 -3.00
C PHE A 137 -1.40 18.46 -4.40
N ASP A 138 -0.75 19.09 -5.37
CA ASP A 138 -1.20 19.04 -6.77
C ASP A 138 -0.86 17.69 -7.44
N ALA A 139 -1.21 17.57 -8.73
CA ALA A 139 -0.89 16.38 -9.52
C ALA A 139 0.62 16.04 -9.47
N ASN A 140 1.50 17.05 -9.49
CA ASN A 140 2.93 16.82 -9.41
C ASN A 140 3.34 16.30 -8.01
N ALA A 141 2.76 16.81 -6.93
CA ALA A 141 2.98 16.24 -5.60
C ALA A 141 2.49 14.79 -5.53
N ALA A 142 1.34 14.47 -6.11
CA ALA A 142 0.81 13.11 -6.20
C ALA A 142 1.77 12.18 -6.97
N GLY A 143 2.30 12.62 -8.11
CA GLY A 143 3.29 11.89 -8.89
C GLY A 143 4.60 11.64 -8.13
N GLN A 144 5.12 12.65 -7.44
CA GLN A 144 6.32 12.52 -6.60
C GLN A 144 6.10 11.54 -5.45
N ILE A 145 4.95 11.60 -4.79
CA ILE A 145 4.63 10.72 -3.67
C ILE A 145 4.42 9.28 -4.15
N ALA A 146 3.80 9.07 -5.31
CA ALA A 146 3.68 7.75 -5.91
C ALA A 146 5.06 7.15 -6.22
N TYR A 147 5.98 7.95 -6.78
CA TYR A 147 7.37 7.51 -6.96
C TYR A 147 8.05 7.17 -5.63
N LEU A 148 7.93 8.04 -4.62
CA LEU A 148 8.51 7.80 -3.31
C LEU A 148 7.93 6.54 -2.66
N LYS A 149 6.62 6.30 -2.75
CA LYS A 149 5.97 5.06 -2.28
C LYS A 149 6.54 3.84 -2.99
N ALA A 150 6.62 3.87 -4.33
CA ALA A 150 7.18 2.78 -5.12
C ALA A 150 8.64 2.50 -4.75
N ALA A 151 9.48 3.54 -4.73
CA ALA A 151 10.88 3.46 -4.40
C ALA A 151 11.09 3.00 -2.95
N HIS A 152 10.33 3.52 -1.99
CA HIS A 152 10.41 3.16 -0.58
C HIS A 152 10.03 1.69 -0.34
N ASN A 153 8.87 1.27 -0.88
CA ASN A 153 8.41 -0.11 -0.75
C ASN A 153 9.39 -1.09 -1.42
N TYR A 154 9.89 -0.74 -2.60
CA TYR A 154 10.79 -1.63 -3.33
C TYR A 154 12.23 -1.65 -2.79
N LEU A 155 12.84 -0.47 -2.57
CA LEU A 155 14.26 -0.30 -2.25
C LEU A 155 14.52 -0.26 -0.74
N THR A 156 13.74 0.51 0.03
CA THR A 156 14.04 0.77 1.44
C THR A 156 13.60 -0.38 2.33
N PHE A 157 12.40 -0.92 2.11
CA PHE A 157 11.93 -1.99 2.98
C PHE A 157 12.65 -3.31 2.77
N GLY A 158 13.38 -3.52 1.66
CA GLY A 158 14.18 -4.73 1.37
C GLY A 158 13.37 -6.04 1.32
N ARG A 159 12.16 -6.06 1.88
CA ARG A 159 11.23 -7.17 2.03
C ARG A 159 10.71 -7.59 0.68
N PHE A 160 10.35 -6.66 -0.21
CA PHE A 160 9.94 -7.01 -1.56
C PHE A 160 11.10 -7.64 -2.32
N ARG A 161 12.27 -6.98 -2.35
CA ARG A 161 13.48 -7.53 -2.99
C ARG A 161 13.89 -8.91 -2.44
N GLN A 162 13.78 -9.13 -1.13
CA GLN A 162 14.07 -10.43 -0.52
C GLN A 162 12.96 -11.46 -0.77
N ARG A 163 11.69 -11.06 -0.69
CA ARG A 163 10.53 -11.93 -0.96
C ARG A 163 10.49 -12.38 -2.41
N LEU A 164 10.89 -11.55 -3.38
CA LEU A 164 11.01 -11.94 -4.78
C LEU A 164 11.84 -13.21 -5.02
N ARG A 165 12.74 -13.56 -4.09
CA ARG A 165 13.56 -14.78 -4.21
C ARG A 165 12.82 -16.06 -3.79
N TRP A 166 11.74 -15.94 -3.04
CA TRP A 166 11.06 -17.07 -2.40
C TRP A 166 9.55 -17.11 -2.68
N ASP A 167 8.96 -15.99 -3.09
CA ASP A 167 7.54 -15.89 -3.42
C ASP A 167 7.28 -16.46 -4.82
N PRO A 168 6.38 -17.46 -4.97
CA PRO A 168 6.05 -18.03 -6.26
C PRO A 168 5.20 -17.10 -7.16
N ARG A 169 4.67 -15.99 -6.62
CA ARG A 169 3.84 -15.00 -7.34
C ARG A 169 4.41 -13.57 -7.20
N PRO A 170 5.60 -13.32 -7.77
CA PRO A 170 6.22 -11.99 -7.71
C PRO A 170 5.36 -10.91 -8.37
N ASP A 171 4.50 -11.29 -9.32
CA ASP A 171 3.55 -10.40 -10.01
C ASP A 171 2.57 -9.73 -9.05
N VAL A 172 1.99 -10.47 -8.10
CA VAL A 172 1.03 -9.92 -7.13
C VAL A 172 1.67 -8.81 -6.29
N LEU A 173 2.91 -9.02 -5.86
CA LEU A 173 3.64 -8.06 -5.04
C LEU A 173 4.16 -6.87 -5.85
N LEU A 174 4.66 -7.11 -7.06
CA LEU A 174 5.24 -6.07 -7.90
C LEU A 174 4.19 -5.23 -8.60
N GLN A 175 2.96 -5.74 -8.80
CA GLN A 175 1.92 -5.00 -9.49
C GLN A 175 1.62 -3.67 -8.79
N PHE A 176 1.44 -3.69 -7.47
CA PHE A 176 1.24 -2.47 -6.68
C PHE A 176 2.36 -1.44 -6.90
N ILE A 177 3.62 -1.90 -6.95
CA ILE A 177 4.77 -1.01 -7.18
C ILE A 177 4.74 -0.46 -8.62
N ILE A 178 4.37 -1.29 -9.60
CA ILE A 178 4.25 -0.88 -11.00
C ILE A 178 3.11 0.13 -11.19
N ASP A 179 1.99 -0.04 -10.48
CA ASP A 179 0.85 0.88 -10.53
C ASP A 179 1.22 2.26 -9.96
N GLU A 180 1.92 2.30 -8.82
CA GLU A 180 2.45 3.55 -8.25
C GLU A 180 3.46 4.22 -9.20
N LEU A 181 4.29 3.45 -9.90
CA LEU A 181 5.20 4.01 -10.92
C LEU A 181 4.45 4.53 -12.14
N ALA A 182 3.32 3.92 -12.52
CA ALA A 182 2.46 4.41 -13.60
C ALA A 182 1.82 5.76 -13.22
N ILE A 183 1.33 5.89 -11.98
CA ILE A 183 0.82 7.16 -11.43
C ILE A 183 1.93 8.22 -11.44
N ALA A 184 3.13 7.86 -10.97
CA ALA A 184 4.28 8.75 -11.01
C ALA A 184 4.57 9.22 -12.43
N ASN A 185 4.66 8.31 -13.40
CA ASN A 185 4.94 8.64 -14.79
C ASN A 185 3.84 9.50 -15.46
N ALA A 186 2.59 9.35 -15.03
CA ALA A 186 1.47 10.11 -15.56
C ALA A 186 1.49 11.57 -15.09
N TYR A 187 1.85 11.83 -13.83
CA TYR A 187 1.78 13.17 -13.24
C TYR A 187 3.12 13.89 -13.13
N THR A 188 4.21 13.14 -12.92
CA THR A 188 5.57 13.66 -12.82
C THR A 188 6.49 12.73 -13.63
N PRO A 189 6.63 12.95 -14.94
CA PRO A 189 7.41 12.09 -15.84
C PRO A 189 8.91 12.18 -15.55
N ASP A 190 9.34 11.56 -14.46
CA ASP A 190 10.73 11.45 -14.04
C ASP A 190 11.40 10.26 -14.73
N ALA A 191 12.69 10.41 -15.00
CA ALA A 191 13.47 9.32 -15.59
C ALA A 191 13.64 8.17 -14.59
N ALA A 192 13.73 8.45 -13.27
CA ALA A 192 13.95 7.40 -12.29
C ALA A 192 12.75 6.47 -12.12
N SER A 193 11.52 6.98 -12.19
CA SER A 193 10.30 6.15 -12.19
C SER A 193 10.24 5.25 -13.43
N ARG A 194 10.60 5.77 -14.61
CA ARG A 194 10.70 4.98 -15.84
C ARG A 194 11.77 3.90 -15.76
N TYR A 195 12.97 4.23 -15.28
CA TYR A 195 14.04 3.25 -15.11
C TYR A 195 13.62 2.10 -14.20
N LEU A 196 13.05 2.41 -13.03
CA LEU A 196 12.57 1.37 -12.12
C LEU A 196 11.42 0.57 -12.74
N GLY A 197 10.46 1.24 -13.37
CA GLY A 197 9.33 0.58 -14.04
C GLY A 197 9.76 -0.37 -15.15
N THR A 198 10.73 0.03 -15.99
CA THR A 198 11.33 -0.83 -17.03
C THR A 198 11.94 -2.08 -16.42
N VAL A 199 12.74 -1.91 -15.35
CA VAL A 199 13.42 -3.02 -14.67
C VAL A 199 12.42 -4.04 -14.11
N LEU A 200 11.35 -3.57 -13.46
CA LEU A 200 10.34 -4.44 -12.86
C LEU A 200 9.49 -5.15 -13.91
N ASN A 201 9.10 -4.46 -14.98
CA ASN A 201 8.36 -5.08 -16.09
C ASN A 201 9.20 -6.15 -16.81
N LEU A 202 10.50 -5.90 -17.08
CA LEU A 202 11.39 -6.92 -17.65
C LEU A 202 11.62 -8.12 -16.74
N TYR A 203 11.62 -7.90 -15.42
CA TYR A 203 11.69 -8.97 -14.44
C TYR A 203 10.46 -9.87 -14.50
N LEU A 204 9.26 -9.29 -14.65
CA LEU A 204 8.00 -10.01 -14.85
C LEU A 204 7.78 -10.55 -16.28
N GLY A 205 8.72 -10.32 -17.20
CA GLY A 205 8.60 -10.74 -18.60
C GLY A 205 7.65 -9.88 -19.46
N ARG A 206 7.28 -8.68 -18.98
CA ARG A 206 6.42 -7.71 -19.67
C ARG A 206 7.27 -6.80 -20.56
N THR A 207 7.81 -7.37 -21.63
CA THR A 207 8.77 -6.68 -22.51
C THR A 207 8.15 -5.47 -23.20
N ASP A 208 6.89 -5.54 -23.62
CA ASP A 208 6.21 -4.46 -24.33
C ASP A 208 6.01 -3.22 -23.44
N ASP A 209 5.54 -3.43 -22.20
CA ASP A 209 5.40 -2.37 -21.19
C ASP A 209 6.77 -1.72 -20.88
N ALA A 210 7.82 -2.54 -20.77
CA ALA A 210 9.17 -2.05 -20.57
C ALA A 210 9.67 -1.21 -21.76
N ALA A 211 9.39 -1.63 -23.00
CA ALA A 211 9.77 -0.90 -24.20
C ALA A 211 9.08 0.46 -24.29
N GLN A 212 7.78 0.54 -23.95
CA GLN A 212 7.05 1.82 -23.91
C GLN A 212 7.68 2.81 -22.94
N LEU A 213 8.10 2.36 -21.75
CA LEU A 213 8.79 3.19 -20.77
C LEU A 213 10.15 3.67 -21.28
N VAL A 214 10.88 2.84 -22.02
CA VAL A 214 12.19 3.21 -22.60
C VAL A 214 12.02 4.17 -23.77
N ALA A 215 11.03 3.97 -24.64
CA ALA A 215 10.71 4.86 -25.75
C ALA A 215 10.48 6.30 -25.27
N ALA A 216 9.80 6.47 -24.13
CA ALA A 216 9.54 7.77 -23.51
C ALA A 216 10.79 8.50 -22.97
N LEU A 217 11.95 7.85 -22.92
CA LEU A 217 13.23 8.45 -22.52
C LEU A 217 14.00 9.04 -23.71
N ASP A 218 13.48 8.90 -24.93
CA ASP A 218 14.00 9.49 -26.17
C ASP A 218 15.49 9.25 -26.41
N CYS A 219 15.89 7.96 -26.42
CA CYS A 219 17.28 7.57 -26.69
C CYS A 219 17.79 8.04 -28.05
N ARG A 220 16.89 8.30 -29.01
CA ARG A 220 17.24 8.73 -30.37
C ARG A 220 17.54 10.21 -30.46
N ALA A 221 17.30 11.00 -29.41
CA ALA A 221 17.63 12.42 -29.37
C ALA A 221 19.14 12.67 -29.60
N SER A 222 20.02 11.84 -29.01
CA SER A 222 21.47 11.92 -29.23
C SER A 222 22.18 10.64 -28.73
N ALA A 223 23.40 10.42 -29.22
CA ALA A 223 24.25 9.32 -28.73
C ALA A 223 24.57 9.46 -27.23
N GLU A 224 24.71 10.70 -26.73
CA GLU A 224 24.91 10.96 -25.30
C GLU A 224 23.67 10.56 -24.49
N GLN A 225 22.47 10.90 -24.96
CA GLN A 225 21.22 10.51 -24.31
C GLN A 225 21.05 8.99 -24.28
N ALA A 226 21.30 8.29 -25.39
CA ALA A 226 21.32 6.83 -25.45
C ALA A 226 22.28 6.23 -24.42
N GLN A 227 23.50 6.75 -24.33
CA GLN A 227 24.50 6.30 -23.36
C GLN A 227 24.05 6.53 -21.91
N ARG A 228 23.46 7.69 -21.60
CA ARG A 228 22.92 8.00 -20.26
C ARG A 228 21.81 7.04 -19.86
N VAL A 229 20.83 6.81 -20.74
CA VAL A 229 19.70 5.90 -20.48
C VAL A 229 20.20 4.47 -20.28
N ASN A 230 21.07 3.97 -21.16
CA ASN A 230 21.67 2.64 -21.02
C ASN A 230 22.40 2.49 -19.68
N ALA A 231 23.29 3.43 -19.33
CA ALA A 231 24.02 3.40 -18.07
C ALA A 231 23.08 3.41 -16.85
N ALA A 232 22.05 4.26 -16.87
CA ALA A 232 21.08 4.36 -15.79
C ALA A 232 20.22 3.09 -15.63
N LEU A 233 19.77 2.47 -16.72
CA LEU A 233 19.01 1.21 -16.67
C LEU A 233 19.86 0.04 -16.18
N VAL A 234 21.13 -0.04 -16.60
CA VAL A 234 22.06 -1.05 -16.10
C VAL A 234 22.35 -0.86 -14.61
N ASP A 235 22.58 0.37 -14.16
CA ASP A 235 22.81 0.66 -12.74
C ASP A 235 21.55 0.38 -11.90
N THR A 236 20.38 0.83 -12.36
CA THR A 236 19.09 0.57 -11.71
C THR A 236 18.81 -0.93 -11.61
N SER A 237 19.02 -1.68 -12.70
CA SER A 237 18.88 -3.15 -12.72
C SER A 237 19.77 -3.81 -11.67
N ARG A 238 21.03 -3.37 -11.55
CA ARG A 238 21.99 -3.90 -10.56
C ARG A 238 21.56 -3.58 -9.13
N ARG A 239 21.11 -2.36 -8.86
CA ARG A 239 20.64 -1.95 -7.52
C ARG A 239 19.36 -2.69 -7.13
N ALA A 240 18.41 -2.79 -8.05
CA ALA A 240 17.11 -3.41 -7.87
C ALA A 240 17.19 -4.93 -7.69
N LEU A 241 17.78 -5.63 -8.65
CA LEU A 241 17.75 -7.10 -8.72
C LEU A 241 19.03 -7.75 -8.19
N GLY A 242 20.13 -6.99 -8.11
CA GLY A 242 21.45 -7.54 -7.80
C GLY A 242 22.08 -8.15 -9.05
N GLY A 243 22.48 -9.42 -8.97
CA GLY A 243 23.02 -10.15 -10.11
C GLY A 243 21.93 -10.42 -11.14
N LEU A 244 22.15 -10.01 -12.38
CA LEU A 244 21.20 -10.23 -13.46
C LEU A 244 21.37 -11.64 -14.06
N SER A 245 20.27 -12.38 -14.21
CA SER A 245 20.27 -13.63 -14.97
C SER A 245 20.57 -13.36 -16.45
N GLU A 246 21.08 -14.36 -17.15
CA GLU A 246 21.36 -14.23 -18.59
C GLU A 246 20.10 -13.89 -19.39
N GLY A 247 18.97 -14.56 -19.09
CA GLY A 247 17.70 -14.27 -19.74
C GLY A 247 17.18 -12.84 -19.49
N TYR A 248 17.39 -12.29 -18.29
CA TYR A 248 17.06 -10.88 -18.04
C TYR A 248 17.98 -9.94 -18.82
N ARG A 249 19.29 -10.21 -18.86
CA ARG A 249 20.24 -9.38 -19.64
C ARG A 249 19.90 -9.37 -21.12
N ALA A 250 19.51 -10.52 -21.68
CA ALA A 250 19.07 -10.61 -23.06
C ALA A 250 17.87 -9.69 -23.32
N ARG A 251 16.80 -9.81 -22.53
CA ARG A 251 15.61 -8.95 -22.67
C ARG A 251 15.92 -7.46 -22.51
N LEU A 252 16.76 -7.09 -21.54
CA LEU A 252 17.17 -5.69 -21.38
C LEU A 252 17.94 -5.18 -22.61
N ASN A 253 18.85 -5.99 -23.16
CA ASN A 253 19.59 -5.63 -24.37
C ASN A 253 18.67 -5.50 -25.58
N ASP A 254 17.68 -6.39 -25.73
CA ASP A 254 16.71 -6.36 -26.82
C ASP A 254 15.91 -5.05 -26.79
N VAL A 255 15.38 -4.67 -25.62
CA VAL A 255 14.66 -3.40 -25.45
C VAL A 255 15.56 -2.19 -25.70
N LEU A 256 16.77 -2.16 -25.12
CA LEU A 256 17.70 -1.05 -25.34
C LEU A 256 18.09 -0.91 -26.81
N THR A 257 18.23 -2.01 -27.54
CA THR A 257 18.58 -2.00 -28.96
C THR A 257 17.40 -1.54 -29.82
N ALA A 258 16.20 -2.06 -29.57
CA ALA A 258 14.99 -1.68 -30.30
C ALA A 258 14.69 -0.17 -30.18
N GLU A 259 14.87 0.39 -28.98
CA GLU A 259 14.63 1.81 -28.70
C GLU A 259 15.82 2.72 -29.07
N GLY A 260 16.93 2.17 -29.57
CA GLY A 260 18.11 2.92 -30.00
C GLY A 260 18.97 3.46 -28.84
N CYS A 261 18.79 2.95 -27.64
CA CYS A 261 19.64 3.24 -26.46
C CYS A 261 20.97 2.49 -26.51
N ARG A 262 21.09 1.46 -27.35
CA ARG A 262 22.30 0.68 -27.56
C ARG A 262 22.50 0.45 -29.06
N GLN A 263 23.68 0.84 -29.54
CA GLN A 263 24.16 0.62 -30.90
C GLN A 263 25.21 -0.48 -30.92
#